data_AF-A0A3D5P846-F1
#
_entry.id   AF-A0A3D5P846-F1
#
_cell.length_a   1.000
_cell.length_b   1.000
_cell.length_c   1.000
_cell.angle_alpha   90.00
_cell.angle_beta   90.00
_cell.angle_gamma   90.00
#
_symmetry.space_group_name_H-M   'P 1'
#
loop_
_entity.id
_entity.type
_entity.pdbx_description
1 polymer ?
#
loop_
_entity_poly.entity_id
_entity_poly.type
_entity_poly.pdbx_seq_one_letter_code
_entity_poly.pdbx_strand_id
1 'polypeptide(L)'
;MSKWMDTAESALTQFQVDTGISYDFERWQTDPNQPAASQLPDRYIVYFLVDDEGKTYADGQETSHEPRVQVSFYTRKKSDMLTVPDKIEQAFVAAGFTRGPVGHVPYQTGTGHYGWRRDFYFYERR
;
A
#
# COMPACT_ATOMS: atom_id res chain seq x y z
N MET A 1 -10.98 -14.98 3.09
CA MET A 1 -10.01 -13.89 2.92
C MET A 1 -10.17 -12.94 4.10
N SER A 2 -9.17 -12.15 4.47
CA SER A 2 -9.36 -11.13 5.53
C SER A 2 -10.00 -9.90 4.90
N LYS A 3 -10.98 -9.29 5.58
CA LYS A 3 -11.82 -8.25 4.99
C LYS A 3 -11.02 -6.97 4.66
N TRP A 4 -9.96 -6.67 5.41
CA TRP A 4 -9.04 -5.57 5.11
C TRP A 4 -8.31 -5.80 3.78
N MET A 5 -8.02 -7.06 3.44
CA MET A 5 -7.29 -7.45 2.24
C MET A 5 -8.21 -7.31 1.03
N ASP A 6 -9.44 -7.82 1.11
CA ASP A 6 -10.49 -7.62 0.09
C ASP A 6 -10.76 -6.12 -0.16
N THR A 7 -10.76 -5.32 0.92
CA THR A 7 -10.99 -3.87 0.86
C THR A 7 -9.79 -3.12 0.24
N ALA A 8 -8.55 -3.50 0.60
CA ALA A 8 -7.33 -2.93 0.00
C ALA A 8 -7.21 -3.30 -1.49
N GLU A 9 -7.43 -4.57 -1.85
CA GLU A 9 -7.43 -5.03 -3.24
C GLU A 9 -8.53 -4.33 -4.07
N SER A 10 -9.72 -4.14 -3.50
CA SER A 10 -10.79 -3.39 -4.18
C SER A 10 -10.41 -1.92 -4.41
N ALA A 11 -9.85 -1.24 -3.40
CA ALA A 11 -9.42 0.15 -3.50
C ALA A 11 -8.30 0.32 -4.55
N LEU A 12 -7.32 -0.58 -4.55
CA LEU A 12 -6.20 -0.56 -5.50
C LEU A 12 -6.62 -0.96 -6.92
N THR A 13 -7.55 -1.92 -7.07
CA THR A 13 -8.14 -2.27 -8.37
C THR A 13 -8.88 -1.09 -8.99
N GLN A 14 -9.73 -0.42 -8.22
CA GLN A 14 -10.43 0.78 -8.70
C GLN A 14 -9.43 1.90 -9.04
N PHE A 15 -8.43 2.12 -8.18
CA PHE A 15 -7.38 3.11 -8.43
C PHE A 15 -6.59 2.83 -9.72
N GLN A 16 -6.29 1.56 -10.01
CA GLN A 16 -5.63 1.15 -11.25
C GLN A 16 -6.52 1.42 -12.48
N VAL A 17 -7.82 1.14 -12.39
CA VAL A 17 -8.80 1.47 -13.45
C VAL A 17 -8.85 2.98 -13.69
N ASP A 18 -8.87 3.78 -12.63
CA ASP A 18 -9.01 5.24 -12.71
C ASP A 18 -7.74 5.98 -13.17
N THR A 19 -6.55 5.40 -12.93
CA THR A 19 -5.26 6.09 -13.12
C THR A 19 -4.29 5.43 -14.10
N GLY A 20 -4.53 4.16 -14.45
CA GLY A 20 -3.61 3.33 -15.21
C GLY A 20 -2.29 3.03 -14.48
N ILE A 21 -2.20 3.24 -13.17
CA ILE A 21 -1.03 2.89 -12.36
C ILE A 21 -1.23 1.47 -11.84
N SER A 22 -0.40 0.53 -12.30
CA SER A 22 -0.42 -0.85 -11.81
C SER A 22 -0.01 -0.91 -10.34
N TYR A 23 -0.69 -1.79 -9.58
CA TYR A 23 -0.26 -2.18 -8.25
C TYR A 23 0.15 -3.66 -8.23
N ASP A 24 0.97 -4.03 -7.26
CA ASP A 24 1.28 -5.42 -6.95
C ASP A 24 1.27 -5.63 -5.42
N PHE A 25 1.00 -6.86 -4.99
CA PHE A 25 1.05 -7.25 -3.59
C PHE A 25 2.41 -7.90 -3.31
N GLU A 26 3.21 -7.31 -2.42
CA GLU A 26 4.53 -7.86 -2.08
C GLU A 26 4.38 -9.13 -1.22
N ARG A 27 4.16 -10.27 -1.88
CA ARG A 27 4.69 -11.54 -1.39
C ARG A 27 6.19 -11.51 -1.62
N TRP A 28 6.96 -11.93 -0.61
CA TRP A 28 8.43 -11.93 -0.59
C TRP A 28 9.05 -12.99 -1.54
N GLN A 29 8.66 -12.97 -2.81
CA GLN A 29 9.12 -13.87 -3.88
C GLN A 29 9.68 -13.03 -5.03
N THR A 30 10.95 -12.66 -4.92
CA THR A 30 11.73 -12.24 -6.08
C THR A 30 11.92 -13.45 -7.01
N ASP A 31 11.58 -13.31 -8.31
CA ASP A 31 11.99 -14.30 -9.32
C ASP A 31 13.52 -14.26 -9.42
N PRO A 32 14.25 -15.34 -9.06
CA PRO A 32 15.71 -15.34 -9.09
C PRO A 32 16.29 -15.22 -10.51
N ASN A 33 15.46 -15.28 -11.55
CA ASN A 33 15.89 -15.17 -12.95
C ASN A 33 15.62 -13.81 -13.60
N GLN A 34 15.06 -12.83 -12.89
CA GLN A 34 14.80 -11.48 -13.44
C GLN A 34 15.74 -10.40 -12.86
N PRO A 35 16.50 -9.68 -13.71
CA PRO A 35 17.30 -8.54 -13.26
C PRO A 35 16.42 -7.31 -12.97
N ALA A 36 16.42 -6.86 -11.72
CA ALA A 36 15.49 -5.84 -11.19
C ALA A 36 15.49 -4.46 -11.90
N ALA A 37 16.53 -4.11 -12.66
CA ALA A 37 16.70 -2.76 -13.21
C ALA A 37 15.99 -2.51 -14.55
N SER A 38 15.71 -3.55 -15.35
CA SER A 38 15.20 -3.40 -16.72
C SER A 38 13.68 -3.52 -16.88
N GLN A 39 12.95 -3.78 -15.80
CA GLN A 39 11.58 -4.32 -15.89
C GLN A 39 10.52 -3.61 -15.04
N LEU A 40 10.90 -2.78 -14.06
CA LEU A 40 9.93 -2.06 -13.23
C LEU A 40 9.24 -0.92 -14.01
N PRO A 41 7.90 -0.81 -13.96
CA PRO A 41 7.16 0.27 -14.62
C PRO A 41 7.63 1.66 -14.19
N ASP A 42 7.42 2.68 -15.03
CA ASP A 42 7.76 4.06 -14.68
C ASP A 42 7.00 4.59 -13.45
N ARG A 43 5.84 3.99 -13.15
CA ARG A 43 4.98 4.26 -12.00
C ARG A 43 4.34 2.96 -11.53
N TYR A 44 4.47 2.61 -10.25
CA TYR A 44 3.85 1.42 -9.67
C TYR A 44 3.55 1.61 -8.19
N ILE A 45 2.59 0.85 -7.67
CA ILE A 45 2.26 0.77 -6.24
C ILE A 45 2.60 -0.63 -5.72
N VAL A 46 3.12 -0.69 -4.51
CA VAL A 46 3.35 -1.91 -3.74
C VAL A 46 2.61 -1.77 -2.42
N TYR A 47 1.99 -2.83 -1.91
CA TYR A 47 1.45 -2.86 -0.56
C TYR A 47 1.74 -4.17 0.15
N PHE A 48 1.85 -4.11 1.48
CA PHE A 48 2.06 -5.27 2.34
C PHE A 48 1.47 -5.04 3.74
N LEU A 49 1.17 -6.14 4.45
CA LEU A 49 0.76 -6.13 5.86
C LEU A 49 1.99 -5.90 6.74
N VAL A 50 1.95 -4.88 7.61
CA VAL A 50 3.01 -4.58 8.58
C VAL A 50 2.78 -5.37 9.86
N ASP A 51 1.57 -5.25 10.42
CA ASP A 51 1.13 -5.87 11.66
C ASP A 51 -0.41 -6.05 11.64
N ASP A 52 -0.90 -7.01 12.43
CA ASP A 52 -2.33 -7.34 12.60
C ASP A 52 -2.60 -7.50 14.10
N GLU A 53 -2.56 -6.37 14.82
CA GLU A 53 -2.64 -6.35 16.28
C GLU A 53 -4.09 -6.37 16.79
N GLY A 54 -4.35 -7.25 17.76
CA GLY A 54 -5.60 -7.30 18.49
C GLY A 54 -5.80 -6.06 19.37
N LYS A 55 -6.88 -5.31 19.11
CA LYS A 55 -7.22 -4.06 19.80
C LYS A 55 -8.00 -4.27 21.09
N THR A 56 -8.92 -5.23 21.10
CA THR A 56 -9.78 -5.47 22.26
C THR A 56 -10.03 -6.97 22.48
N TYR A 57 -10.13 -7.33 23.76
CA TYR A 57 -10.34 -8.70 24.21
C TYR A 57 -11.51 -8.74 25.21
N ALA A 58 -12.37 -9.74 25.09
CA ALA A 58 -13.42 -10.06 26.05
C ALA A 58 -13.38 -11.57 26.33
N ASP A 59 -13.46 -11.97 27.60
CA ASP A 59 -13.42 -13.38 28.03
C ASP A 59 -12.23 -14.20 27.46
N GLY A 60 -11.09 -13.53 27.24
CA GLY A 60 -9.90 -14.12 26.63
C GLY A 60 -9.94 -14.30 25.11
N GLN A 61 -11.03 -13.90 24.45
CA GLN A 61 -11.18 -13.88 23.00
C GLN A 61 -10.97 -12.48 22.44
N GLU A 62 -10.31 -12.40 21.30
CA GLU A 62 -10.11 -11.16 20.55
C GLU A 62 -11.42 -10.72 19.87
N THR A 63 -11.87 -9.50 20.16
CA THR A 63 -13.16 -8.95 19.69
C THR A 63 -13.02 -7.80 18.68
N SER A 64 -11.83 -7.20 18.56
CA SER A 64 -11.45 -6.38 17.41
C SER A 64 -9.95 -6.38 17.20
N HIS A 65 -9.54 -6.15 15.95
CA HIS A 65 -8.15 -5.95 15.53
C HIS A 65 -8.03 -4.68 14.66
N GLU A 66 -6.82 -4.18 14.48
CA GLU A 66 -6.55 -3.03 13.60
C GLU A 66 -5.32 -3.30 12.72
N PRO A 67 -5.47 -4.14 11.68
CA PRO A 67 -4.42 -4.38 10.71
C PRO A 67 -3.86 -3.09 10.10
N ARG A 68 -2.53 -3.01 10.09
CA ARG A 68 -1.75 -1.93 9.51
C ARG A 68 -1.15 -2.37 8.19
N VAL A 69 -1.57 -1.73 7.11
CA VAL A 69 -1.07 -1.96 5.76
C VAL A 69 -0.13 -0.82 5.40
N GLN A 70 1.08 -1.10 4.93
CA GLN A 70 1.94 -0.08 4.32
C GLN A 70 1.74 -0.09 2.81
N VAL A 71 1.46 1.08 2.25
CA VAL A 71 1.35 1.30 0.81
C VAL A 71 2.51 2.19 0.39
N SER A 72 3.27 1.74 -0.62
CA SER A 72 4.40 2.45 -1.21
C SER A 72 4.13 2.73 -2.69
N PHE A 73 4.28 3.99 -3.10
CA PHE A 73 4.20 4.43 -4.48
C PHE A 73 5.58 4.82 -4.99
N TYR A 74 5.95 4.31 -6.16
CA TYR A 74 7.20 4.61 -6.82
C TYR A 74 6.95 5.25 -8.19
N THR A 75 7.70 6.30 -8.53
CA THR A 75 7.62 6.96 -9.83
C THR A 75 8.96 7.54 -10.28
N ARG A 76 9.29 7.43 -11.56
CA ARG A 76 10.43 8.13 -12.16
C ARG A 76 10.18 9.63 -12.34
N LYS A 77 8.91 10.06 -12.33
CA LYS A 77 8.49 11.42 -12.64
C LYS A 77 8.16 12.20 -11.37
N LYS A 78 9.06 13.11 -10.98
CA LYS A 78 8.95 13.90 -9.73
C LYS A 78 7.64 14.67 -9.55
N SER A 79 6.99 15.14 -10.63
CA SER A 79 5.70 15.84 -10.54
C SER A 79 4.58 14.98 -9.95
N ASP A 80 4.65 13.67 -10.14
CA ASP A 80 3.58 12.77 -9.75
C ASP A 80 3.55 12.61 -8.21
N MET A 81 4.69 12.82 -7.53
CA MET A 81 4.78 12.92 -6.07
C MET A 81 4.04 14.12 -5.47
N LEU A 82 3.58 15.08 -6.28
CA LEU A 82 2.80 16.22 -5.82
C LEU A 82 1.28 15.97 -5.83
N THR A 83 0.81 14.86 -6.43
CA THR A 83 -0.64 14.65 -6.66
C THR A 83 -1.09 13.20 -6.55
N VAL A 84 -0.24 12.21 -6.83
CA VAL A 84 -0.58 10.79 -6.73
C VAL A 84 -0.71 10.33 -5.27
N PRO A 85 0.19 10.72 -4.32
CA PRO A 85 0.01 10.44 -2.89
C PRO A 85 -1.38 10.81 -2.35
N ASP A 86 -1.84 12.04 -2.60
CA ASP A 86 -3.14 12.52 -2.14
C ASP A 86 -4.30 11.69 -2.69
N LYS A 87 -4.21 11.22 -3.94
CA LYS A 87 -5.22 10.35 -4.56
C LYS A 87 -5.23 8.95 -3.94
N ILE A 88 -4.06 8.39 -3.63
CA ILE A 88 -3.95 7.10 -2.92
C ILE A 88 -4.58 7.24 -1.52
N GLU A 89 -4.25 8.33 -0.81
CA GLU A 89 -4.87 8.61 0.49
C GLU A 89 -6.39 8.76 0.43
N GLN A 90 -6.91 9.45 -0.59
CA GLN A 90 -8.35 9.60 -0.80
C GLN A 90 -9.02 8.26 -1.09
N ALA A 91 -8.42 7.41 -1.92
CA ALA A 91 -8.94 6.08 -2.23
C ALA A 91 -9.01 5.18 -0.98
N PHE A 92 -7.93 5.11 -0.19
CA PHE A 92 -7.89 4.33 1.04
C PHE A 92 -8.86 4.85 2.10
N VAL A 93 -8.98 6.17 2.27
CA VAL A 93 -9.95 6.76 3.22
C VAL A 93 -11.40 6.56 2.77
N ALA A 94 -11.68 6.65 1.46
CA ALA A 94 -13.01 6.31 0.92
C ALA A 94 -13.36 4.83 1.12
N ALA A 95 -12.36 3.95 1.10
CA ALA A 95 -12.51 2.52 1.41
C ALA A 95 -12.59 2.20 2.92
N GLY A 96 -12.52 3.21 3.80
CA GLY A 96 -12.70 3.05 5.25
C GLY A 96 -11.41 2.88 6.07
N PHE A 97 -10.23 3.01 5.45
CA PHE A 97 -8.97 3.04 6.20
C PHE A 97 -8.76 4.41 6.87
N THR A 98 -8.02 4.41 7.98
CA THR A 98 -7.51 5.65 8.60
C THR A 98 -6.04 5.87 8.26
N ARG A 99 -5.62 7.14 8.22
CA ARG A 99 -4.27 7.55 7.83
C ARG A 99 -3.27 7.35 8.98
N GLY A 100 -2.20 6.61 8.74
CA GLY A 100 -1.04 6.49 9.63
C GLY A 100 0.16 7.36 9.19
N PRO A 101 1.36 7.06 9.73
CA PRO A 101 2.60 7.75 9.39
C PRO A 101 2.91 7.79 7.89
N VAL A 102 3.53 8.89 7.45
CA VAL A 102 3.98 9.11 6.07
C VAL A 102 5.49 9.18 5.98
N GLY A 103 6.07 8.68 4.88
CA GLY A 103 7.49 8.77 4.58
C GLY A 103 7.75 9.07 3.11
N HIS A 104 8.72 9.92 2.84
CA HIS A 104 9.26 10.10 1.50
C HIS A 104 10.56 9.32 1.38
N VAL A 105 10.71 8.55 0.30
CA VAL A 105 11.93 7.85 -0.05
C VAL A 105 12.69 8.73 -1.06
N PRO A 106 13.92 9.16 -0.76
CA PRO A 106 14.77 9.89 -1.71
C PRO A 106 14.95 9.12 -3.03
N TYR A 107 15.34 9.83 -4.09
CA TYR A 107 15.59 9.24 -5.40
C TYR A 107 16.54 8.03 -5.31
N GLN A 108 16.06 6.86 -5.73
CA GLN A 108 16.80 5.61 -5.74
C GLN A 108 17.54 5.48 -7.06
N THR A 109 18.87 5.63 -7.05
CA THR A 109 19.70 5.54 -8.25
C THR A 109 19.70 4.16 -8.90
N GLY A 110 19.40 3.08 -8.14
CA GLY A 110 19.34 1.71 -8.64
C GLY A 110 18.09 1.38 -9.47
N THR A 111 16.96 2.04 -9.22
CA THR A 111 15.69 1.81 -9.95
C THR A 111 15.31 2.99 -10.87
N GLY A 112 15.78 4.19 -10.53
CA GLY A 112 15.43 5.45 -11.18
C GLY A 112 14.17 6.12 -10.61
N HIS A 113 13.66 5.66 -9.46
CA HIS A 113 12.39 6.11 -8.90
C HIS A 113 12.57 6.98 -7.65
N TYR A 114 11.71 7.99 -7.52
CA TYR A 114 11.32 8.56 -6.23
C TYR A 114 10.33 7.60 -5.56
N GLY A 115 10.32 7.52 -4.23
CA GLY A 115 9.30 6.77 -3.48
C GLY A 115 8.53 7.64 -2.50
N TRP A 116 7.28 7.25 -2.26
CA TRP A 116 6.43 7.73 -1.18
C TRP A 116 5.84 6.51 -0.49
N ARG A 117 5.67 6.53 0.82
CA ARG A 117 4.98 5.48 1.55
C ARG A 117 4.07 6.07 2.62
N ARG A 118 2.99 5.37 2.93
CA ARG A 118 2.14 5.65 4.08
C ARG A 118 1.59 4.35 4.67
N ASP A 119 1.50 4.33 5.99
CA ASP A 119 0.77 3.29 6.71
C ASP A 119 -0.73 3.64 6.75
N PHE A 120 -1.60 2.66 6.61
CA PHE A 120 -3.04 2.76 6.70
C PHE A 120 -3.57 1.71 7.67
N TYR A 121 -4.45 2.13 8.59
CA TYR A 121 -5.04 1.24 9.59
C TYR A 121 -6.49 0.94 9.24
N PHE A 122 -6.88 -0.33 9.28
CA PHE A 122 -8.27 -0.75 9.06
C PHE A 122 -8.85 -1.32 10.34
N TYR A 123 -9.89 -0.68 10.89
CA TYR A 123 -10.54 -1.17 12.10
C TYR A 123 -11.54 -2.28 11.77
N GLU A 124 -11.35 -3.46 12.36
CA GLU A 124 -12.22 -4.61 12.15
C GLU A 124 -12.68 -5.22 13.47
N ARG A 125 -13.97 -5.53 13.54
CA ARG A 125 -14.59 -6.24 14.66
C ARG A 125 -14.77 -7.70 14.27
N ARG A 126 -14.42 -8.62 15.17
CA ARG A 126 -14.69 -10.06 15.03
C ARG A 126 -16.04 -10.43 15.63
#